data_AF-A0A3D4Z3W6-F1
#
_entry.id   AF-A0A3D4Z3W6-F1
#
_cell.length_a   1.000
_cell.length_b   1.000
_cell.length_c   1.000
_cell.angle_alpha   90.00
_cell.angle_beta   90.00
_cell.angle_gamma   90.00
#
_symmetry.space_group_name_H-M   'P 1'
#
loop_
_entity.id
_entity.type
_entity.pdbx_description
1 polymer ?
#
loop_
_entity_poly.entity_id
_entity_poly.type
_entity_poly.pdbx_seq_one_letter_code
_entity_poly.pdbx_strand_id
1 'polypeptide(L)'
;MQRAIEVGPNSVLGPMADRTLKGLNVQGASKPEVLSYKTGRSAIYFEDSGVEPLATAKPTKAAEETPKAKASEVKAPPPELVAEKVVQAAPPQVTSGAKVEDVPVSALEVLQVMVALGTGTELSQMNPKEQLGKFAGSGRINDILGELQIEFDGRPNSPSDLTLIDLANQLGNRKGAKSKDKIKTLIGGKTPADFGVDKMRDYLASERMLGDGRAEGVLLVGLTMAPQKRLGSVEEAKKWLDSVVDAYAARQGIQVPRASQMASAQTAKAATMVDSAALQEAQKRQNVLIEDMLRVYHEFLDKDPRAGEKMAEMEASLRQEVEGRLQTVINELGDPFVNGIQPIFNSARRRDYESYWNWARQDVLDIYHGLASGRTQWDSPDLAEKSRLIVNRATEEVLPVIEYHAKKASSEGREALAVYFKTLGNLVRSNLNQPARYLDQNSYLAPQLTITKDGQIQYQEVSREGVSNAEDYVAEMRKGSEYSVDKIPDGEAASQVSIAL
;
A
#
# COMPACT_ATOMS: atom_id res chain seq x y z
N MET A 1 16.75 4.44 34.07
CA MET A 1 16.21 4.41 32.69
C MET A 1 14.90 5.20 32.70
N GLN A 2 14.72 6.19 31.82
CA GLN A 2 13.51 7.05 31.81
C GLN A 2 12.56 6.76 30.66
N ARG A 3 13.06 6.23 29.53
CA ARG A 3 12.25 5.73 28.40
C ARG A 3 12.82 4.37 27.94
N ALA A 4 11.95 3.43 27.63
CA ALA A 4 12.28 2.14 27.03
C ALA A 4 11.49 1.99 25.73
N ILE A 5 12.17 1.74 24.60
CA ILE A 5 11.56 1.71 23.27
C ILE A 5 11.72 0.31 22.68
N GLU A 6 10.61 -0.36 22.40
CA GLU A 6 10.57 -1.64 21.69
C GLU A 6 10.62 -1.41 20.17
N VAL A 7 11.63 -1.99 19.53
CA VAL A 7 11.82 -1.98 18.08
C VAL A 7 11.51 -3.38 17.53
N GLY A 8 10.35 -3.53 16.89
CA GLY A 8 9.89 -4.78 16.30
C GLY A 8 8.56 -4.63 15.57
N PRO A 9 8.20 -5.60 14.70
CA PRO A 9 6.95 -5.55 13.94
C PRO A 9 5.69 -5.73 14.81
N ASN A 10 5.85 -6.35 15.98
CA ASN A 10 4.79 -6.60 16.97
C ASN A 10 5.21 -6.02 18.33
N SER A 11 4.23 -5.59 19.14
CA SER A 11 4.45 -4.99 20.46
C SER A 11 4.33 -6.05 21.57
N VAL A 12 5.37 -6.85 21.77
CA VAL A 12 5.37 -7.98 22.72
C VAL A 12 6.19 -7.66 23.98
N LEU A 13 7.33 -6.99 23.82
CA LEU A 13 8.26 -6.67 24.90
C LEU A 13 7.79 -5.48 25.74
N GLY A 14 7.07 -4.52 25.16
CA GLY A 14 6.50 -3.38 25.87
C GLY A 14 5.55 -3.79 26.99
N PRO A 15 4.52 -4.61 26.72
CA PRO A 15 3.62 -5.12 27.76
C PRO A 15 4.33 -5.99 28.82
N MET A 16 5.38 -6.74 28.43
CA MET A 16 6.19 -7.54 29.37
C MET A 16 7.01 -6.65 30.30
N ALA A 17 7.61 -5.58 29.77
CA ALA A 17 8.34 -4.59 30.56
C ALA A 17 7.41 -3.88 31.54
N ASP A 18 6.22 -3.46 31.11
CA ASP A 18 5.20 -2.87 31.98
C ASP A 18 4.75 -3.80 33.10
N ARG A 19 4.56 -5.09 32.80
CA ARG A 19 4.18 -6.09 33.82
C ARG A 19 5.28 -6.28 34.86
N THR A 20 6.53 -6.26 34.41
CA THR A 20 7.72 -6.40 35.28
C THR A 20 7.91 -5.16 36.14
N LEU A 21 7.74 -3.96 35.57
CA LEU A 21 7.84 -2.69 36.30
C LEU A 21 6.73 -2.53 37.35
N LYS A 22 5.51 -3.00 37.05
CA LYS A 22 4.41 -3.05 38.04
C LYS A 22 4.68 -4.03 39.18
N GLY A 23 5.40 -5.12 38.93
CA GLY A 23 5.76 -6.11 39.94
C GLY A 23 6.86 -5.67 40.90
N LEU A 24 7.73 -4.74 40.49
CA LEU A 24 8.92 -4.34 41.27
C LEU A 24 8.68 -3.21 42.30
N ASN A 25 7.51 -2.56 42.28
CA ASN A 25 7.01 -1.55 43.24
C ASN A 25 8.08 -0.74 44.02
N VAL A 26 9.04 -0.14 43.32
CA VAL A 26 10.11 0.65 43.93
C VAL A 26 9.58 2.03 44.30
N GLN A 27 9.42 2.30 45.61
CA GLN A 27 9.01 3.61 46.09
C GLN A 27 10.14 4.64 45.87
N GLY A 28 9.82 5.73 45.17
CA GLY A 28 10.70 6.90 45.01
C GLY A 28 11.36 7.10 43.64
N ALA A 29 11.20 6.17 42.67
CA ALA A 29 11.75 6.32 41.33
C ALA A 29 10.69 6.73 40.29
N SER A 30 11.03 7.65 39.38
CA SER A 30 10.17 8.03 38.24
C SER A 30 9.88 6.81 37.36
N LYS A 31 8.61 6.51 37.10
CA LYS A 31 8.22 5.39 36.24
C LYS A 31 8.78 5.59 34.82
N PRO A 32 9.56 4.63 34.27
CA PRO A 32 10.01 4.73 32.89
C PRO A 32 8.83 4.63 31.92
N GLU A 33 8.85 5.47 30.88
CA GLU A 33 7.88 5.44 29.79
C GLU A 33 8.24 4.29 28.82
N VAL A 34 7.33 3.35 28.61
CA VAL A 34 7.53 2.21 27.70
C VAL A 34 6.75 2.46 26.41
N LEU A 35 7.46 2.54 25.29
CA LEU A 35 6.89 2.81 23.97
C LEU A 35 7.23 1.68 23.00
N SER A 36 6.34 1.40 22.06
CA SER A 36 6.61 0.46 20.96
C SER A 36 6.55 1.20 19.62
N TYR A 37 7.35 0.77 18.65
CA TYR A 37 7.38 1.40 17.32
C TYR A 37 6.02 1.44 16.62
N LYS A 38 5.16 0.43 16.87
CA LYS A 38 3.82 0.32 16.27
C LYS A 38 2.78 1.25 16.90
N THR A 39 2.85 1.46 18.21
CA THR A 39 1.81 2.20 18.96
C THR A 39 2.25 3.59 19.41
N GLY A 40 3.55 3.83 19.56
CA GLY A 40 4.14 5.05 20.11
C GLY A 40 4.91 5.89 19.09
N ARG A 41 4.62 5.74 17.80
CA ARG A 41 5.40 6.36 16.71
C ARG A 41 5.49 7.88 16.85
N SER A 42 4.39 8.59 17.04
CA SER A 42 4.38 10.06 17.15
C SER A 42 5.24 10.56 18.34
N ALA A 43 5.20 9.86 19.48
CA ALA A 43 6.02 10.17 20.66
C ALA A 43 7.50 9.80 20.50
N ILE A 44 7.84 8.82 19.65
CA ILE A 44 9.23 8.46 19.31
C ILE A 44 9.83 9.50 18.35
N TYR A 45 9.03 9.98 17.38
CA TYR A 45 9.44 10.97 16.39
C TYR A 45 9.17 12.42 16.82
N PHE A 46 8.68 12.64 18.05
CA PHE A 46 8.41 13.97 18.63
C PHE A 46 7.43 14.82 17.79
N GLU A 47 6.51 14.16 17.08
CA GLU A 47 5.52 14.81 16.21
C GLU A 47 4.45 15.58 17.00
N ASP A 48 4.21 15.21 18.26
CA ASP A 48 3.23 15.86 19.17
C ASP A 48 3.83 17.03 19.98
N SER A 49 5.14 17.23 19.94
CA SER A 49 5.77 18.42 20.52
C SER A 49 5.72 19.54 19.49
N GLY A 50 4.80 20.48 19.68
CA GLY A 50 4.68 21.73 18.92
C GLY A 50 5.90 22.65 19.08
N VAL A 51 7.07 22.17 18.70
CA VAL A 51 8.30 22.93 18.51
C VAL A 51 8.42 23.18 17.01
N GLU A 52 8.52 24.45 16.66
CA GLU A 52 8.59 24.92 15.27
C GLU A 52 9.61 24.13 14.44
N PRO A 53 9.22 23.62 13.25
CA PRO A 53 10.18 23.12 12.30
C PRO A 53 10.97 24.30 11.72
N LEU A 54 12.30 24.29 11.90
CA LEU A 54 13.21 25.13 11.12
C LEU A 54 12.96 24.87 9.63
N ALA A 55 12.60 25.96 8.96
CA ALA A 55 12.07 26.02 7.61
C ALA A 55 12.92 25.29 6.56
N THR A 56 12.25 24.50 5.71
CA THR A 56 12.51 24.53 4.28
C THR A 56 11.19 24.58 3.52
N ALA A 57 11.06 25.60 2.70
CA ALA A 57 9.83 26.03 2.04
C ALA A 57 9.32 25.01 1.01
N LYS A 58 8.00 24.80 1.00
CA LYS A 58 7.24 24.41 -0.19
C LYS A 58 6.32 25.58 -0.60
N PRO A 59 6.06 25.76 -1.91
CA PRO A 59 5.33 26.91 -2.42
C PRO A 59 3.82 26.78 -2.22
N THR A 60 3.24 27.95 -2.03
CA THR A 60 1.86 28.31 -1.71
C THR A 60 0.85 27.99 -2.81
N LYS A 61 -0.35 27.54 -2.42
CA LYS A 61 -1.67 28.03 -2.89
C LYS A 61 -2.73 27.51 -1.91
N ALA A 62 -3.16 28.37 -1.00
CA ALA A 62 -4.41 29.13 -1.07
C ALA A 62 -5.63 28.26 -0.70
N ALA A 63 -5.95 28.32 0.59
CA ALA A 63 -7.24 27.92 1.14
C ALA A 63 -8.28 28.99 0.84
N GLU A 64 -9.54 28.57 0.66
CA GLU A 64 -10.70 29.42 0.87
C GLU A 64 -11.47 28.86 2.08
N GLU A 65 -11.70 29.74 3.05
CA GLU A 65 -12.21 29.50 4.40
C GLU A 65 -13.75 29.40 4.42
N THR A 66 -14.41 28.58 5.25
CA THR A 66 -14.99 28.87 6.59
C THR A 66 -16.26 27.95 6.79
N PRO A 67 -16.95 27.86 7.95
CA PRO A 67 -16.55 27.07 9.14
C PRO A 67 -17.69 26.23 9.80
N LYS A 68 -17.30 25.37 10.77
CA LYS A 68 -18.06 24.90 11.96
C LYS A 68 -19.42 24.20 11.80
N ALA A 69 -19.54 22.99 12.38
CA ALA A 69 -20.18 22.79 13.70
C ALA A 69 -20.03 21.34 14.22
N LYS A 70 -20.04 21.25 15.56
CA LYS A 70 -19.83 20.11 16.47
C LYS A 70 -20.90 19.01 16.34
N ALA A 71 -20.55 17.77 16.70
CA ALA A 71 -21.13 17.06 17.85
C ALA A 71 -20.46 15.69 18.08
N SER A 72 -20.49 15.26 19.33
CA SER A 72 -19.77 14.15 19.96
C SER A 72 -20.59 12.86 19.98
N GLU A 73 -19.95 11.69 19.93
CA GLU A 73 -20.50 10.41 20.43
C GLU A 73 -19.33 9.41 20.63
N VAL A 74 -18.88 9.13 21.85
CA VAL A 74 -19.34 8.13 22.83
C VAL A 74 -19.50 6.72 22.26
N LYS A 75 -18.69 5.85 22.85
CA LYS A 75 -18.37 4.47 22.52
C LYS A 75 -19.11 3.54 23.49
N ALA A 76 -19.74 2.47 23.00
CA ALA A 76 -19.94 1.26 23.80
C ALA A 76 -20.15 0.01 22.90
N PRO A 77 -19.74 -1.18 23.38
CA PRO A 77 -19.32 -2.33 22.59
C PRO A 77 -20.41 -3.43 22.45
N PRO A 78 -20.10 -4.54 21.73
CA PRO A 78 -21.07 -5.54 21.27
C PRO A 78 -21.27 -6.69 22.27
N PRO A 79 -22.31 -7.53 22.08
CA PRO A 79 -22.29 -8.88 22.62
C PRO A 79 -22.47 -9.99 21.57
N GLU A 80 -21.83 -11.10 21.93
CA GLU A 80 -21.87 -12.45 21.36
C GLU A 80 -23.26 -13.12 21.42
N LEU A 81 -23.44 -14.05 20.47
CA LEU A 81 -23.97 -15.42 20.57
C LEU A 81 -24.87 -15.78 21.77
N VAL A 82 -26.08 -16.30 21.51
CA VAL A 82 -26.51 -17.65 21.93
C VAL A 82 -27.89 -18.05 21.37
N ALA A 83 -27.95 -19.32 20.96
CA ALA A 83 -29.00 -20.32 21.19
C ALA A 83 -30.42 -20.18 20.60
N GLU A 84 -30.70 -21.23 19.85
CA GLU A 84 -31.92 -21.78 19.28
C GLU A 84 -33.08 -21.96 20.29
N LYS A 85 -34.31 -21.61 19.87
CA LYS A 85 -35.54 -22.12 20.49
C LYS A 85 -36.65 -22.27 19.44
N VAL A 86 -37.07 -23.52 19.24
CA VAL A 86 -38.20 -23.94 18.39
C VAL A 86 -39.52 -23.60 19.08
N VAL A 87 -40.44 -22.90 18.39
CA VAL A 87 -41.89 -22.96 18.67
C VAL A 87 -42.71 -22.76 17.38
N GLN A 88 -43.33 -23.86 16.95
CA GLN A 88 -44.71 -24.06 16.45
C GLN A 88 -45.42 -23.01 15.54
N ALA A 89 -45.95 -23.54 14.43
CA ALA A 89 -46.77 -22.87 13.42
C ALA A 89 -48.14 -22.39 13.93
N ALA A 90 -48.53 -21.19 13.49
CA ALA A 90 -49.89 -20.65 13.49
C ALA A 90 -50.18 -20.00 12.12
N PRO A 91 -51.45 -19.96 11.65
CA PRO A 91 -51.82 -19.70 10.24
C PRO A 91 -51.59 -18.23 9.81
N PRO A 92 -51.47 -17.95 8.50
CA PRO A 92 -51.00 -16.65 8.02
C PRO A 92 -52.03 -15.55 8.28
N GLN A 93 -51.63 -14.55 9.07
CA GLN A 93 -52.30 -13.25 9.11
C GLN A 93 -51.83 -12.39 7.94
N VAL A 94 -52.80 -11.91 7.16
CA VAL A 94 -52.66 -10.88 6.14
C VAL A 94 -52.14 -9.58 6.77
N THR A 95 -51.00 -9.08 6.29
CA THR A 95 -50.55 -7.71 6.55
C THR A 95 -50.49 -6.94 5.25
N SER A 96 -51.21 -5.82 5.25
CA SER A 96 -51.32 -4.83 4.19
C SER A 96 -50.06 -3.97 4.11
N GLY A 97 -49.48 -3.80 2.92
CA GLY A 97 -48.62 -2.65 2.57
C GLY A 97 -47.10 -2.81 2.65
N ALA A 98 -46.55 -4.03 2.61
CA ALA A 98 -45.08 -4.22 2.65
C ALA A 98 -44.48 -4.28 1.24
N LYS A 99 -43.47 -3.43 0.98
CA LYS A 99 -42.51 -3.59 -0.13
C LYS A 99 -41.92 -5.01 -0.02
N VAL A 100 -41.90 -5.76 -1.13
CA VAL A 100 -41.35 -7.13 -1.13
C VAL A 100 -39.87 -7.05 -0.76
N GLU A 101 -39.43 -7.83 0.22
CA GLU A 101 -38.03 -7.88 0.67
C GLU A 101 -37.12 -8.15 -0.52
N ASP A 102 -36.17 -7.24 -0.81
CA ASP A 102 -35.30 -7.37 -1.98
C ASP A 102 -34.22 -8.44 -1.73
N VAL A 103 -34.08 -9.36 -2.69
CA VAL A 103 -33.10 -10.45 -2.63
C VAL A 103 -32.33 -10.46 -3.93
N PRO A 104 -30.99 -10.45 -3.90
CA PRO A 104 -30.18 -10.54 -5.10
C PRO A 104 -30.37 -11.89 -5.78
N VAL A 105 -30.29 -11.91 -7.11
CA VAL A 105 -30.47 -13.13 -7.91
C VAL A 105 -29.38 -14.15 -7.57
N SER A 106 -29.80 -15.38 -7.27
CA SER A 106 -28.88 -16.49 -6.97
C SER A 106 -28.16 -17.00 -8.23
N ALA A 107 -26.93 -17.51 -8.08
CA ALA A 107 -26.17 -18.11 -9.19
C ALA A 107 -26.93 -19.29 -9.85
N LEU A 108 -27.69 -20.04 -9.04
CA LEU A 108 -28.52 -21.15 -9.49
C LEU A 108 -29.67 -20.68 -10.40
N GLU A 109 -30.34 -19.56 -10.07
CA GLU A 109 -31.40 -19.00 -10.92
C GLU A 109 -30.88 -18.56 -12.28
N VAL A 110 -29.73 -17.88 -12.30
CA VAL A 110 -29.07 -17.44 -13.54
C VAL A 110 -28.66 -18.65 -14.37
N LEU A 111 -28.04 -19.65 -13.75
CA LEU A 111 -27.63 -20.89 -14.42
C LEU A 111 -28.83 -21.59 -15.05
N GLN A 112 -29.93 -21.77 -14.33
CA GLN A 112 -31.14 -22.39 -14.86
C GLN A 112 -31.72 -21.59 -16.04
N VAL A 113 -31.76 -20.26 -15.95
CA VAL A 113 -32.23 -19.41 -17.06
C VAL A 113 -31.35 -19.54 -18.31
N MET A 114 -30.02 -19.56 -18.14
CA MET A 114 -29.09 -19.74 -19.25
C MET A 114 -29.20 -21.13 -19.90
N VAL A 115 -29.35 -22.17 -19.08
CA VAL A 115 -29.58 -23.54 -19.56
C VAL A 115 -30.91 -23.63 -20.32
N ALA A 116 -32.01 -23.12 -19.76
CA ALA A 116 -33.32 -23.07 -20.45
C ALA A 116 -33.22 -22.41 -21.83
N LEU A 117 -32.51 -21.29 -21.91
CA LEU A 117 -32.36 -20.54 -23.16
C LEU A 117 -31.52 -21.31 -24.20
N GLY A 118 -30.48 -22.02 -23.76
CA GLY A 118 -29.61 -22.82 -24.62
C GLY A 118 -30.24 -24.13 -25.10
N THR A 119 -31.11 -24.75 -24.29
CA THR A 119 -31.71 -26.06 -24.60
C THR A 119 -33.13 -25.97 -25.15
N GLY A 120 -33.83 -24.86 -24.90
CA GLY A 120 -35.26 -24.71 -25.20
C GLY A 120 -36.17 -25.44 -24.19
N THR A 121 -35.63 -25.85 -23.05
CA THR A 121 -36.38 -26.53 -21.98
C THR A 121 -37.08 -25.50 -21.09
N GLU A 122 -38.32 -25.77 -20.69
CA GLU A 122 -39.05 -24.89 -19.78
C GLU A 122 -38.43 -24.88 -18.38
N LEU A 123 -38.44 -23.72 -17.72
CA LEU A 123 -37.91 -23.55 -16.36
C LEU A 123 -38.55 -24.50 -15.33
N SER A 124 -39.81 -24.89 -15.53
CA SER A 124 -40.56 -25.80 -14.66
C SER A 124 -40.09 -27.26 -14.75
N GLN A 125 -39.40 -27.64 -15.84
CA GLN A 125 -38.96 -29.01 -16.09
C GLN A 125 -37.51 -29.26 -15.63
N MET A 126 -36.81 -28.22 -15.19
CA MET A 126 -35.43 -28.34 -14.70
C MET A 126 -35.39 -28.62 -13.21
N ASN A 127 -35.02 -29.84 -12.85
CA ASN A 127 -34.75 -30.20 -11.47
C ASN A 127 -33.29 -29.81 -11.11
N PRO A 128 -33.07 -28.98 -10.07
CA PRO A 128 -31.72 -28.57 -9.65
C PRO A 128 -30.76 -29.74 -9.31
N LYS A 129 -31.31 -30.92 -8.96
CA LYS A 129 -30.54 -32.11 -8.60
C LYS A 129 -30.10 -32.96 -9.80
N GLU A 130 -30.52 -32.61 -11.01
CA GLU A 130 -30.14 -33.34 -12.23
C GLU A 130 -28.84 -32.78 -12.83
N GLN A 131 -28.11 -33.64 -13.53
CA GLN A 131 -26.85 -33.27 -14.19
C GLN A 131 -27.10 -32.43 -15.44
N LEU A 132 -26.19 -31.51 -15.73
CA LEU A 132 -26.26 -30.66 -16.92
C LEU A 132 -26.34 -31.48 -18.22
N GLY A 133 -25.64 -32.63 -18.27
CA GLY A 133 -25.64 -33.53 -19.41
C GLY A 133 -27.00 -34.14 -19.77
N LYS A 134 -27.99 -34.11 -18.87
CA LYS A 134 -29.35 -34.58 -19.17
C LYS A 134 -30.14 -33.56 -20.01
N PHE A 135 -29.83 -32.28 -19.89
CA PHE A 135 -30.56 -31.19 -20.55
C PHE A 135 -29.92 -30.75 -21.87
N ALA A 136 -28.60 -30.87 -21.99
CA ALA A 136 -27.84 -30.41 -23.15
C ALA A 136 -26.91 -31.51 -23.67
N GLY A 137 -26.83 -31.68 -25.00
CA GLY A 137 -25.79 -32.49 -25.63
C GLY A 137 -24.42 -31.81 -25.54
N SER A 138 -23.33 -32.58 -25.71
CA SER A 138 -21.94 -32.12 -25.52
C SER A 138 -21.57 -30.81 -26.25
N GLY A 139 -22.09 -30.59 -27.46
CA GLY A 139 -21.89 -29.33 -28.18
C GLY A 139 -22.56 -28.12 -27.50
N ARG A 140 -23.82 -28.26 -27.07
CA ARG A 140 -24.56 -27.19 -26.39
C ARG A 140 -24.05 -26.91 -24.97
N ILE A 141 -23.50 -27.93 -24.30
CA ILE A 141 -22.85 -27.76 -23.00
C ILE A 141 -21.68 -26.78 -23.13
N ASN A 142 -20.85 -26.92 -24.16
CA ASN A 142 -19.70 -26.04 -24.37
C ASN A 142 -20.12 -24.59 -24.64
N ASP A 143 -21.19 -24.39 -25.41
CA ASP A 143 -21.74 -23.05 -25.66
C ASP A 143 -22.27 -22.41 -24.37
N ILE A 144 -23.05 -23.16 -23.58
CA ILE A 144 -23.57 -22.69 -22.29
C ILE A 144 -22.42 -22.36 -21.33
N LEU A 145 -21.37 -23.18 -21.27
CA LEU A 145 -20.21 -22.93 -20.42
C LEU A 145 -19.41 -21.71 -20.87
N GLY A 146 -19.29 -21.48 -22.19
CA GLY A 146 -18.69 -20.28 -22.73
C GLY A 146 -19.45 -19.02 -22.31
N GLU A 147 -20.78 -19.06 -22.31
CA GLU A 147 -21.61 -17.96 -21.80
C GLU A 147 -21.49 -17.79 -20.28
N LEU A 148 -21.46 -18.89 -19.52
CA LEU A 148 -21.30 -18.88 -18.06
C LEU A 148 -19.94 -18.34 -17.62
N GLN A 149 -18.87 -18.58 -18.38
CA GLN A 149 -17.53 -18.05 -18.09
C GLN A 149 -17.45 -16.52 -18.28
N ILE A 150 -18.32 -15.95 -19.11
CA ILE A 150 -18.43 -14.49 -19.25
C ILE A 150 -19.36 -13.92 -18.16
N GLU A 151 -20.33 -14.71 -17.69
CA GLU A 151 -21.29 -14.34 -16.65
C GLU A 151 -20.70 -14.42 -15.22
N PHE A 152 -19.78 -15.35 -14.96
CA PHE A 152 -19.19 -15.65 -13.64
C PHE A 152 -17.66 -15.74 -13.69
N ASP A 153 -16.98 -15.49 -12.56
CA ASP A 153 -15.52 -15.62 -12.43
C ASP A 153 -15.00 -17.07 -12.35
N GLY A 154 -15.86 -18.01 -11.99
CA GLY A 154 -15.49 -19.41 -11.77
C GLY A 154 -15.46 -20.25 -13.05
N ARG A 155 -14.50 -21.17 -13.14
CA ARG A 155 -14.45 -22.21 -14.18
C ARG A 155 -14.66 -23.59 -13.54
N PRO A 156 -15.84 -24.20 -13.69
CA PRO A 156 -16.11 -25.52 -13.14
C PRO A 156 -15.26 -26.61 -13.80
N ASN A 157 -14.82 -27.59 -13.01
CA ASN A 157 -14.11 -28.77 -13.51
C ASN A 157 -15.11 -29.89 -13.80
N SER A 158 -15.07 -30.48 -15.00
CA SER A 158 -16.01 -31.53 -15.46
C SER A 158 -17.51 -31.18 -15.32
N PRO A 159 -17.96 -30.07 -15.93
CA PRO A 159 -19.33 -29.56 -15.77
C PRO A 159 -20.45 -30.46 -16.31
N SER A 160 -20.14 -31.45 -17.15
CA SER A 160 -21.12 -32.43 -17.67
C SER A 160 -21.67 -33.35 -16.59
N ASP A 161 -20.85 -33.65 -15.58
CA ASP A 161 -21.11 -34.70 -14.58
C ASP A 161 -21.61 -34.10 -13.26
N LEU A 162 -21.60 -32.77 -13.14
CA LEU A 162 -22.08 -32.02 -11.98
C LEU A 162 -23.59 -31.78 -12.05
N THR A 163 -24.24 -31.81 -10.88
CA THR A 163 -25.62 -31.33 -10.76
C THR A 163 -25.68 -29.81 -10.94
N LEU A 164 -26.84 -29.27 -11.33
CA LEU A 164 -26.99 -27.81 -11.48
C LEU A 164 -26.70 -27.06 -10.17
N ILE A 165 -26.97 -27.66 -9.01
CA ILE A 165 -26.62 -27.09 -7.70
C ILE A 165 -25.11 -27.05 -7.49
N ASP A 166 -24.42 -28.18 -7.71
CA ASP A 166 -22.98 -28.25 -7.50
C ASP A 166 -22.23 -27.35 -8.49
N LEU A 167 -22.73 -27.27 -9.72
CA LEU A 167 -22.23 -26.34 -10.73
C LEU A 167 -22.40 -24.90 -10.26
N ALA A 168 -23.59 -24.51 -9.77
CA ALA A 168 -23.85 -23.17 -9.26
C ALA A 168 -22.96 -22.78 -8.07
N ASN A 169 -22.58 -23.74 -7.21
CA ASN A 169 -21.66 -23.50 -6.09
C ASN A 169 -20.20 -23.33 -6.55
N GLN A 170 -19.82 -23.87 -7.71
CA GLN A 170 -18.50 -23.68 -8.31
C GLN A 170 -18.43 -22.43 -9.20
N LEU A 171 -19.57 -21.86 -9.58
CA LEU A 171 -19.65 -20.55 -10.21
C LEU A 171 -19.35 -19.50 -9.13
N GLY A 172 -18.24 -18.78 -9.29
CA GLY A 172 -17.80 -17.74 -8.35
C GLY A 172 -18.68 -16.49 -8.38
N ASN A 173 -18.09 -15.32 -8.18
CA ASN A 173 -18.82 -14.06 -8.19
C ASN A 173 -19.45 -13.78 -9.56
N ARG A 174 -20.66 -13.20 -9.56
CA ARG A 174 -21.42 -12.85 -10.76
C ARG A 174 -20.95 -11.50 -11.33
N LYS A 175 -20.54 -11.50 -12.61
CA LYS A 175 -20.23 -10.29 -13.39
C LYS A 175 -21.46 -9.72 -14.11
N GLY A 176 -22.38 -10.58 -14.54
CA GLY A 176 -23.64 -10.15 -15.15
C GLY A 176 -23.56 -9.71 -16.61
N ALA A 177 -22.41 -9.83 -17.28
CA ALA A 177 -22.20 -9.24 -18.60
C ALA A 177 -23.08 -9.89 -19.69
N LYS A 178 -23.26 -11.22 -19.68
CA LYS A 178 -24.06 -11.91 -20.70
C LYS A 178 -25.55 -11.84 -20.44
N SER A 179 -25.98 -11.96 -19.18
CA SER A 179 -27.39 -11.80 -18.83
C SER A 179 -27.90 -10.41 -19.18
N LYS A 180 -27.16 -9.36 -18.82
CA LYS A 180 -27.52 -7.97 -19.14
C LYS A 180 -27.56 -7.71 -20.65
N ASP A 181 -26.62 -8.27 -21.41
CA ASP A 181 -26.59 -8.16 -22.87
C ASP A 181 -27.79 -8.84 -23.55
N LYS A 182 -28.15 -10.06 -23.10
CA LYS A 182 -29.34 -10.77 -23.59
C LYS A 182 -30.63 -10.04 -23.23
N ILE A 183 -30.73 -9.47 -22.02
CA ILE A 183 -31.87 -8.65 -21.59
C ILE A 183 -32.00 -7.40 -22.49
N LYS A 184 -30.88 -6.70 -22.72
CA LYS A 184 -30.84 -5.51 -23.60
C LYS A 184 -31.24 -5.86 -25.03
N THR A 185 -30.78 -6.99 -25.55
CA THR A 185 -31.11 -7.50 -26.89
C THR A 185 -32.60 -7.85 -27.02
N LEU A 186 -33.16 -8.55 -26.02
CA LEU A 186 -34.58 -8.88 -25.96
C LEU A 186 -35.43 -7.60 -25.98
N ILE A 187 -35.13 -6.66 -25.08
CA ILE A 187 -35.91 -5.44 -24.91
C ILE A 187 -35.82 -4.57 -26.17
N GLY A 188 -34.61 -4.35 -26.69
CA GLY A 188 -34.41 -3.58 -27.92
C GLY A 188 -35.10 -4.17 -29.15
N GLY A 189 -35.19 -5.51 -29.25
CA GLY A 189 -35.81 -6.18 -30.39
C GLY A 189 -37.32 -6.38 -30.29
N LYS A 190 -37.86 -6.58 -29.07
CA LYS A 190 -39.23 -7.07 -28.86
C LYS A 190 -40.17 -6.09 -28.17
N THR A 191 -39.67 -4.97 -27.66
CA THR A 191 -40.51 -3.94 -27.01
C THR A 191 -40.55 -2.63 -27.81
N PRO A 192 -41.53 -1.76 -27.54
CA PRO A 192 -41.58 -0.42 -28.14
C PRO A 192 -40.34 0.40 -27.77
N ALA A 193 -39.89 1.27 -28.67
CA ALA A 193 -38.69 2.10 -28.44
C ALA A 193 -38.80 2.99 -27.19
N ASP A 194 -40.02 3.39 -26.84
CA ASP A 194 -40.31 4.22 -25.67
C ASP A 194 -40.35 3.45 -24.35
N PHE A 195 -40.09 2.14 -24.32
CA PHE A 195 -40.15 1.30 -23.12
C PHE A 195 -38.87 0.45 -22.92
N GLY A 196 -37.76 1.12 -22.62
CA GLY A 196 -36.46 0.50 -22.34
C GLY A 196 -36.33 -0.11 -20.94
N VAL A 197 -35.15 -0.68 -20.65
CA VAL A 197 -34.86 -1.41 -19.39
C VAL A 197 -35.13 -0.58 -18.14
N ASP A 198 -34.75 0.71 -18.15
CA ASP A 198 -34.92 1.59 -17.00
C ASP A 198 -36.40 1.87 -16.73
N LYS A 199 -37.20 2.11 -17.79
CA LYS A 199 -38.65 2.28 -17.66
C LYS A 199 -39.35 1.00 -17.20
N MET A 200 -38.83 -0.18 -17.54
CA MET A 200 -39.32 -1.45 -17.00
C MET A 200 -39.00 -1.61 -15.53
N ARG A 201 -37.78 -1.26 -15.10
CA ARG A 201 -37.39 -1.26 -13.68
C ARG A 201 -38.23 -0.26 -12.88
N ASP A 202 -38.44 0.94 -13.41
CA ASP A 202 -39.31 1.95 -12.80
C ASP A 202 -40.73 1.42 -12.62
N TYR A 203 -41.28 0.76 -13.64
CA TYR A 203 -42.61 0.14 -13.56
C TYR A 203 -42.67 -0.99 -12.52
N LEU A 204 -41.66 -1.87 -12.45
CA LEU A 204 -41.58 -2.94 -11.46
C LEU A 204 -41.44 -2.37 -10.03
N ALA A 205 -40.69 -1.28 -9.87
CA ALA A 205 -40.50 -0.61 -8.60
C ALA A 205 -41.77 0.13 -8.16
N SER A 206 -42.50 0.79 -9.07
CA SER A 206 -43.68 1.60 -8.74
C SER A 206 -44.96 0.76 -8.63
N GLU A 207 -45.23 -0.13 -9.59
CA GLU A 207 -46.49 -0.86 -9.70
C GLU A 207 -46.46 -2.20 -8.96
N ARG A 208 -45.31 -2.90 -9.01
CA ARG A 208 -45.14 -4.23 -8.39
C ARG A 208 -44.32 -4.19 -7.10
N MET A 209 -43.83 -3.01 -6.69
CA MET A 209 -43.09 -2.78 -5.43
C MET A 209 -41.89 -3.72 -5.24
N LEU A 210 -41.23 -4.10 -6.33
CA LEU A 210 -40.05 -4.97 -6.34
C LEU A 210 -38.77 -4.14 -6.20
N GLY A 211 -37.82 -4.64 -5.42
CA GLY A 211 -36.46 -4.10 -5.38
C GLY A 211 -35.64 -4.45 -6.61
N ASP A 212 -34.46 -3.87 -6.76
CA ASP A 212 -33.66 -3.96 -7.98
C ASP A 212 -33.09 -5.38 -8.19
N GLY A 213 -32.76 -6.08 -7.10
CA GLY A 213 -32.31 -7.48 -7.15
C GLY A 213 -33.40 -8.41 -7.70
N ARG A 214 -34.63 -8.30 -7.20
CA ARG A 214 -35.77 -9.07 -7.72
C ARG A 214 -36.23 -8.62 -9.09
N ALA A 215 -36.14 -7.33 -9.42
CA ALA A 215 -36.45 -6.82 -10.75
C ALA A 215 -35.52 -7.45 -11.79
N GLU A 216 -34.23 -7.63 -11.48
CA GLU A 216 -33.31 -8.37 -12.33
C GLU A 216 -33.71 -9.85 -12.47
N GLY A 217 -34.13 -10.51 -11.39
CA GLY A 217 -34.65 -11.88 -11.41
C GLY A 217 -35.88 -12.05 -12.31
N VAL A 218 -36.82 -11.09 -12.25
CA VAL A 218 -38.00 -11.04 -13.15
C VAL A 218 -37.56 -10.90 -14.60
N LEU A 219 -36.64 -9.99 -14.91
CA LEU A 219 -36.15 -9.78 -16.27
C LEU A 219 -35.39 -11.01 -16.82
N LEU A 220 -34.68 -11.74 -15.96
CA LEU A 220 -34.05 -13.01 -16.31
C LEU A 220 -35.08 -14.09 -16.67
N VAL A 221 -36.16 -14.24 -15.90
CA VAL A 221 -37.27 -15.13 -16.26
C VAL A 221 -37.92 -14.66 -17.57
N GLY A 222 -38.02 -13.35 -17.78
CA GLY A 222 -38.52 -12.74 -19.02
C GLY A 222 -37.78 -13.18 -20.29
N LEU A 223 -36.48 -13.51 -20.19
CA LEU A 223 -35.72 -14.08 -21.32
C LEU A 223 -36.29 -15.40 -21.82
N THR A 224 -36.83 -16.22 -20.92
CA THR A 224 -37.43 -17.53 -21.26
C THR A 224 -38.86 -17.41 -21.76
N MET A 225 -39.53 -16.29 -21.46
CA MET A 225 -40.91 -15.98 -21.89
C MET A 225 -40.92 -14.88 -22.95
N ALA A 226 -39.96 -14.90 -23.87
CA ALA A 226 -39.81 -13.91 -24.93
C ALA A 226 -41.06 -13.87 -25.83
N PRO A 227 -41.65 -12.68 -26.08
CA PRO A 227 -42.79 -12.57 -26.98
C PRO A 227 -42.35 -12.85 -28.43
N GLN A 228 -43.15 -13.65 -29.14
CA GLN A 228 -42.83 -14.11 -30.49
C GLN A 228 -42.73 -12.95 -31.48
N LYS A 229 -43.66 -11.99 -31.39
CA LYS A 229 -43.68 -10.75 -32.17
C LYS A 229 -43.35 -9.56 -31.28
N ARG A 230 -42.86 -8.48 -31.90
CA ARG A 230 -42.64 -7.21 -31.21
C ARG A 230 -43.97 -6.68 -30.68
N LEU A 231 -44.00 -6.27 -29.43
CA LEU A 231 -45.19 -5.69 -28.78
C LEU A 231 -45.49 -4.31 -29.40
N GLY A 232 -46.76 -4.06 -29.71
CA GLY A 232 -47.18 -2.89 -30.48
C GLY A 232 -47.39 -1.64 -29.63
N SER A 233 -47.66 -1.81 -28.33
CA SER A 233 -47.92 -0.71 -27.41
C SER A 233 -47.22 -0.90 -26.06
N VAL A 234 -47.09 0.20 -25.32
CA VAL A 234 -46.54 0.19 -23.95
C VAL A 234 -47.45 -0.59 -22.99
N GLU A 235 -48.76 -0.60 -23.22
CA GLU A 235 -49.71 -1.36 -22.41
C GLU A 235 -49.57 -2.88 -22.59
N GLU A 236 -49.34 -3.33 -23.83
CA GLU A 236 -49.02 -4.73 -24.12
C GLU A 236 -47.70 -5.15 -23.46
N ALA A 237 -46.70 -4.27 -23.46
CA ALA A 237 -45.43 -4.50 -22.77
C ALA A 237 -45.59 -4.63 -21.25
N LYS A 238 -46.44 -3.80 -20.63
CA LYS A 238 -46.77 -3.91 -19.21
C LYS A 238 -47.50 -5.22 -18.90
N LYS A 239 -48.49 -5.62 -19.70
CA LYS A 239 -49.21 -6.89 -19.53
C LYS A 239 -48.30 -8.11 -19.66
N TRP A 240 -47.37 -8.09 -20.62
CA TRP A 240 -46.35 -9.13 -20.74
C TRP A 240 -45.45 -9.16 -19.50
N LEU A 241 -44.93 -8.01 -19.07
CA LEU A 241 -44.09 -7.92 -17.88
C LEU A 241 -44.84 -8.38 -16.62
N ASP A 242 -46.13 -8.08 -16.51
CA ASP A 242 -47.01 -8.56 -15.46
C ASP A 242 -47.12 -10.09 -15.44
N SER A 243 -47.24 -10.74 -16.60
CA SER A 243 -47.26 -12.19 -16.70
C SER A 243 -45.92 -12.84 -16.29
N VAL A 244 -44.80 -12.16 -16.56
CA VAL A 244 -43.46 -12.60 -16.16
C VAL A 244 -43.27 -12.45 -14.65
N VAL A 245 -43.77 -11.36 -14.05
CA VAL A 245 -43.77 -11.17 -12.59
C VAL A 245 -44.57 -12.28 -11.92
N ASP A 246 -45.75 -12.61 -12.45
CA ASP A 246 -46.61 -13.65 -11.89
C ASP A 246 -45.94 -15.05 -11.99
N ALA A 247 -45.20 -15.32 -13.08
CA ALA A 247 -44.40 -16.54 -13.23
C ALA A 247 -43.18 -16.60 -12.28
N TYR A 248 -42.48 -15.48 -12.09
CA TYR A 248 -41.38 -15.37 -11.13
C TYR A 248 -41.87 -15.55 -9.68
N ALA A 249 -43.01 -14.92 -9.35
CA ALA A 249 -43.67 -15.02 -8.04
C ALA A 249 -44.06 -16.46 -7.71
N ALA A 250 -44.66 -17.19 -8.65
CA ALA A 250 -45.01 -18.60 -8.49
C ALA A 250 -43.79 -19.50 -8.24
N ARG A 251 -42.65 -19.21 -8.88
CA ARG A 251 -41.41 -19.98 -8.72
C ARG A 251 -40.71 -19.73 -7.38
N GLN A 252 -40.73 -18.48 -6.91
CA GLN A 252 -40.11 -18.09 -5.65
C GLN A 252 -41.02 -18.28 -4.43
N GLY A 253 -42.29 -18.63 -4.65
CA GLY A 253 -43.27 -18.77 -3.57
C GLY A 253 -43.65 -17.45 -2.91
N ILE A 254 -43.54 -16.33 -3.62
CA ILE A 254 -43.76 -14.98 -3.10
C ILE A 254 -45.08 -14.42 -3.65
N GLN A 255 -45.85 -13.73 -2.81
CA GLN A 255 -46.99 -12.94 -3.28
C GLN A 255 -46.54 -11.51 -3.61
N VAL A 256 -46.60 -11.14 -4.88
CA VAL A 256 -46.20 -9.80 -5.33
C VAL A 256 -47.45 -8.89 -5.37
N PRO A 257 -47.50 -7.83 -4.55
CA PRO A 257 -48.64 -6.92 -4.53
C PRO A 257 -48.68 -6.05 -5.81
N ARG A 258 -49.88 -5.58 -6.17
CA ARG A 258 -50.07 -4.52 -7.18
C ARG A 258 -50.49 -3.24 -6.50
N ALA A 259 -49.72 -2.16 -6.70
CA ALA A 259 -49.98 -0.84 -6.12
C ALA A 259 -51.39 -0.32 -6.50
N SER A 260 -51.80 -0.51 -7.76
CA SER A 260 -53.14 -0.15 -8.25
C SER A 260 -54.30 -0.91 -7.57
N GLN A 261 -54.08 -2.15 -7.12
CA GLN A 261 -55.11 -2.95 -6.46
C GLN A 261 -55.20 -2.63 -4.95
N MET A 262 -54.08 -2.30 -4.32
CA MET A 262 -54.04 -1.88 -2.90
C MET A 262 -54.75 -0.53 -2.67
N ALA A 263 -54.87 0.32 -3.71
CA ALA A 263 -55.61 1.58 -3.64
C ALA A 263 -57.13 1.42 -3.52
N SER A 264 -57.70 0.24 -3.84
CA SER A 264 -59.15 -0.01 -3.75
C SER A 264 -59.67 -0.35 -2.34
N ALA A 265 -58.78 -0.43 -1.33
CA ALA A 265 -59.14 -0.73 0.06
C ALA A 265 -59.05 0.48 1.03
N GLN A 266 -58.74 1.69 0.54
CA GLN A 266 -58.79 2.91 1.34
C GLN A 266 -59.78 3.91 0.74
N THR A 267 -61.00 3.86 1.25
CA THR A 267 -61.91 5.01 1.22
C THR A 267 -61.30 6.15 2.03
N ALA A 268 -61.40 7.36 1.49
CA ALA A 268 -61.16 8.66 2.14
C ALA A 268 -59.70 9.11 2.34
N LYS A 269 -59.16 9.82 1.34
CA LYS A 269 -58.82 11.26 1.46
C LYS A 269 -58.45 11.81 0.08
N ALA A 270 -59.43 12.40 -0.59
CA ALA A 270 -59.20 13.34 -1.66
C ALA A 270 -58.65 14.64 -1.06
N ALA A 271 -57.33 14.70 -0.88
CA ALA A 271 -56.61 15.93 -0.61
C ALA A 271 -55.72 16.20 -1.83
N THR A 272 -56.18 17.09 -2.70
CA THR A 272 -55.33 17.95 -3.56
C THR A 272 -54.02 17.31 -4.05
N MET A 273 -54.10 16.21 -4.80
CA MET A 273 -53.02 15.82 -5.73
C MET A 273 -53.16 16.64 -7.01
N VAL A 274 -53.06 17.97 -6.88
CA VAL A 274 -52.92 18.83 -8.05
C VAL A 274 -51.49 18.69 -8.52
N ASP A 275 -51.35 17.97 -9.63
CA ASP A 275 -50.39 18.24 -10.70
C ASP A 275 -48.89 18.14 -10.42
N SER A 276 -48.43 17.50 -9.34
CA SER A 276 -46.98 17.27 -9.14
C SER A 276 -46.34 16.51 -10.31
N ALA A 277 -47.06 15.56 -10.90
CA ALA A 277 -46.60 14.83 -12.08
C ALA A 277 -46.53 15.72 -13.34
N ALA A 278 -47.56 16.54 -13.64
CA ALA A 278 -47.47 17.42 -14.80
C ALA A 278 -46.60 18.66 -14.55
N LEU A 279 -46.35 19.04 -13.30
CA LEU A 279 -45.38 20.07 -12.93
C LEU A 279 -43.95 19.55 -13.11
N GLN A 280 -43.66 18.29 -12.78
CA GLN A 280 -42.41 17.62 -13.16
C GLN A 280 -42.28 17.46 -14.69
N GLU A 281 -43.36 17.14 -15.39
CA GLU A 281 -43.35 17.05 -16.85
C GLU A 281 -43.13 18.43 -17.50
N ALA A 282 -43.75 19.49 -16.96
CA ALA A 282 -43.53 20.87 -17.38
C ALA A 282 -42.10 21.33 -17.09
N GLN A 283 -41.53 20.98 -15.93
CA GLN A 283 -40.12 21.24 -15.61
C GLN A 283 -39.18 20.49 -16.56
N LYS A 284 -39.47 19.22 -16.90
CA LYS A 284 -38.70 18.48 -17.91
C LYS A 284 -38.75 19.17 -19.28
N ARG A 285 -39.94 19.59 -19.73
CA ARG A 285 -40.09 20.34 -20.99
C ARG A 285 -39.34 21.67 -20.97
N GLN A 286 -39.36 22.38 -19.84
CA GLN A 286 -38.60 23.60 -19.65
C GLN A 286 -37.09 23.35 -19.70
N ASN A 287 -36.59 22.30 -19.05
CA ASN A 287 -35.17 21.94 -19.07
C ASN A 287 -34.70 21.57 -20.49
N VAL A 288 -35.51 20.82 -21.23
CA VAL A 288 -35.22 20.49 -22.64
C VAL A 288 -35.13 21.76 -23.49
N LEU A 289 -36.05 22.71 -23.31
CA LEU A 289 -35.98 24.00 -24.01
C LEU A 289 -34.69 24.76 -23.67
N ILE A 290 -34.27 24.78 -22.41
CA ILE A 290 -33.03 25.43 -21.97
C ILE A 290 -31.80 24.74 -22.59
N GLU A 291 -31.76 23.41 -22.62
CA GLU A 291 -30.70 22.64 -23.27
C GLU A 291 -30.60 22.92 -24.78
N ASP A 292 -31.74 23.01 -25.46
CA ASP A 292 -31.80 23.35 -26.89
C ASP A 292 -31.31 24.78 -27.15
N MET A 293 -31.71 25.75 -26.32
CA MET A 293 -31.20 27.12 -26.40
C MET A 293 -29.68 27.16 -26.17
N LEU A 294 -29.17 26.45 -25.17
CA LEU A 294 -27.72 26.36 -24.91
C LEU A 294 -26.98 25.75 -26.11
N ARG A 295 -27.53 24.71 -26.74
CA ARG A 295 -26.94 24.09 -27.92
C ARG A 295 -26.79 25.08 -29.07
N VAL A 296 -27.85 25.86 -29.36
CA VAL A 296 -27.82 26.88 -30.42
C VAL A 296 -26.79 27.97 -30.09
N TYR A 297 -26.68 28.39 -28.82
CA TYR A 297 -25.64 29.36 -28.42
C TYR A 297 -24.22 28.80 -28.55
N HIS A 298 -24.01 27.53 -28.22
CA HIS A 298 -22.72 26.86 -28.40
C HIS A 298 -22.32 26.76 -29.88
N GLU A 299 -23.28 26.45 -30.75
CA GLU A 299 -23.06 26.40 -32.21
C GLU A 299 -22.80 27.80 -32.80
N PHE A 300 -23.54 28.83 -32.35
CA PHE A 300 -23.31 30.21 -32.79
C PHE A 300 -21.94 30.76 -32.36
N LEU A 301 -21.47 30.40 -31.17
CA LEU A 301 -20.18 30.83 -30.62
C LEU A 301 -19.02 29.94 -31.07
N ASP A 302 -19.29 28.89 -31.86
CA ASP A 302 -18.32 27.87 -32.29
C ASP A 302 -17.53 27.26 -31.12
N LYS A 303 -18.22 27.07 -29.98
CA LYS A 303 -17.66 26.53 -28.74
C LYS A 303 -18.22 25.15 -28.47
N ASP A 304 -17.39 24.13 -28.59
CA ASP A 304 -17.74 22.76 -28.25
C ASP A 304 -17.90 22.60 -26.72
N PRO A 305 -19.11 22.32 -26.20
CA PRO A 305 -19.33 22.11 -24.77
C PRO A 305 -18.59 20.88 -24.23
N ARG A 306 -18.23 19.93 -25.10
CA ARG A 306 -17.52 18.69 -24.74
C ARG A 306 -16.02 18.76 -24.99
N ALA A 307 -15.47 19.92 -25.35
CA ALA A 307 -14.04 20.07 -25.59
C ALA A 307 -13.19 19.60 -24.39
N GLY A 308 -13.60 19.95 -23.17
CA GLY A 308 -12.92 19.51 -21.95
C GLY A 308 -12.98 18.00 -21.74
N GLU A 309 -14.14 17.38 -21.96
CA GLU A 309 -14.31 15.92 -21.87
C GLU A 309 -13.47 15.19 -22.91
N LYS A 310 -13.46 15.65 -24.16
CA LYS A 310 -12.65 15.06 -25.23
C LYS A 310 -11.16 15.12 -24.91
N MET A 311 -10.68 16.23 -24.36
CA MET A 311 -9.29 16.38 -23.92
C MET A 311 -8.98 15.45 -22.75
N ALA A 312 -9.90 15.31 -21.79
CA ALA A 312 -9.75 14.41 -20.65
C ALA A 312 -9.75 12.93 -21.08
N GLU A 313 -10.62 12.53 -22.01
CA GLU A 313 -10.64 11.19 -22.59
C GLU A 313 -9.34 10.89 -23.34
N MET A 314 -8.84 11.86 -24.12
CA MET A 314 -7.55 11.76 -24.80
C MET A 314 -6.39 11.63 -23.79
N GLU A 315 -6.38 12.44 -22.74
CA GLU A 315 -5.36 12.36 -21.68
C GLU A 315 -5.41 11.02 -20.94
N ALA A 316 -6.61 10.52 -20.62
CA ALA A 316 -6.78 9.23 -19.98
C ALA A 316 -6.21 8.09 -20.85
N SER A 317 -6.47 8.13 -22.16
CA SER A 317 -5.92 7.14 -23.10
C SER A 317 -4.38 7.18 -23.14
N LEU A 318 -3.78 8.38 -23.15
CA LEU A 318 -2.33 8.56 -23.16
C LEU A 318 -1.69 8.11 -21.84
N ARG A 319 -2.32 8.43 -20.70
CA ARG A 319 -1.87 7.97 -19.38
C ARG A 319 -1.88 6.45 -19.30
N GLN A 320 -2.94 5.80 -19.78
CA GLN A 320 -3.03 4.35 -19.80
C GLN A 320 -1.92 3.71 -20.67
N GLU A 321 -1.57 4.33 -21.80
CA GLU A 321 -0.45 3.88 -22.63
C GLU A 321 0.90 4.02 -21.91
N VAL A 322 1.14 5.17 -21.26
CA VAL A 322 2.39 5.43 -20.50
C VAL A 322 2.52 4.48 -19.30
N GLU A 323 1.44 4.28 -18.55
CA GLU A 323 1.38 3.31 -17.46
C GLU A 323 1.64 1.89 -17.96
N GLY A 324 1.07 1.52 -19.12
CA GLY A 324 1.33 0.23 -19.76
C GLY A 324 2.82 0.01 -20.07
N ARG A 325 3.48 1.02 -20.67
CA ARG A 325 4.93 0.97 -20.97
C ARG A 325 5.76 0.90 -19.68
N LEU A 326 5.41 1.68 -18.67
CA LEU A 326 6.08 1.66 -17.37
C LEU A 326 5.93 0.30 -16.69
N GLN A 327 4.75 -0.32 -16.77
CA GLN A 327 4.51 -1.66 -16.24
C GLN A 327 5.31 -2.72 -17.00
N THR A 328 5.50 -2.59 -18.32
CA THR A 328 6.42 -3.47 -19.07
C THR A 328 7.84 -3.36 -18.51
N VAL A 329 8.34 -2.15 -18.31
CA VAL A 329 9.69 -1.92 -17.76
C VAL A 329 9.82 -2.51 -16.34
N ILE A 330 8.81 -2.32 -15.49
CA ILE A 330 8.77 -2.89 -14.15
C ILE A 330 8.72 -4.42 -14.18
N ASN A 331 7.93 -5.02 -15.06
CA ASN A 331 7.81 -6.47 -15.18
C ASN A 331 9.11 -7.12 -15.67
N GLU A 332 9.84 -6.45 -16.57
CA GLU A 332 11.10 -6.96 -17.13
C GLU A 332 12.29 -6.77 -16.18
N LEU A 333 12.41 -5.59 -15.55
CA LEU A 333 13.58 -5.24 -14.74
C LEU A 333 13.38 -5.49 -13.24
N GLY A 334 12.13 -5.54 -12.78
CA GLY A 334 11.76 -5.64 -11.37
C GLY A 334 11.81 -4.31 -10.62
N ASP A 335 10.93 -4.17 -9.62
CA ASP A 335 10.83 -2.98 -8.77
C ASP A 335 12.14 -2.56 -8.08
N PRO A 336 12.98 -3.48 -7.54
CA PRO A 336 14.22 -3.06 -6.88
C PRO A 336 15.22 -2.42 -7.84
N PHE A 337 15.28 -2.90 -9.09
CA PHE A 337 16.19 -2.36 -10.09
C PHE A 337 15.75 -0.97 -10.54
N VAL A 338 14.47 -0.81 -10.89
CA VAL A 338 13.91 0.49 -11.34
C VAL A 338 14.08 1.56 -10.26
N ASN A 339 13.88 1.19 -8.99
CA ASN A 339 14.12 2.11 -7.87
C ASN A 339 15.62 2.35 -7.61
N GLY A 340 16.48 1.35 -7.83
CA GLY A 340 17.92 1.46 -7.61
C GLY A 340 18.66 2.31 -8.65
N ILE A 341 18.17 2.39 -9.89
CA ILE A 341 18.80 3.19 -10.95
C ILE A 341 18.46 4.68 -10.90
N GLN A 342 17.67 5.12 -9.91
CA GLN A 342 17.35 6.54 -9.75
C GLN A 342 18.63 7.35 -9.50
N PRO A 343 18.82 8.49 -10.19
CA PRO A 343 20.03 9.28 -10.05
C PRO A 343 20.12 9.91 -8.64
N ILE A 344 21.11 9.49 -7.86
CA ILE A 344 21.37 10.04 -6.52
C ILE A 344 22.36 11.21 -6.52
N PHE A 345 23.15 11.35 -7.59
CA PHE A 345 24.19 12.36 -7.67
C PHE A 345 23.59 13.76 -7.77
N ASN A 346 24.07 14.67 -6.91
CA ASN A 346 23.65 16.06 -6.90
C ASN A 346 24.88 16.93 -6.62
N SER A 347 25.23 17.80 -7.57
CA SER A 347 26.39 18.70 -7.47
C SER A 347 26.31 19.63 -6.26
N ALA A 348 25.11 20.09 -5.88
CA ALA A 348 24.90 20.93 -4.71
C ALA A 348 25.11 20.20 -3.37
N ARG A 349 25.10 18.85 -3.38
CA ARG A 349 25.40 18.03 -2.21
C ARG A 349 26.89 17.67 -2.09
N ARG A 350 27.74 18.12 -3.01
CA ARG A 350 29.19 17.93 -2.93
C ARG A 350 29.72 18.60 -1.67
N ARG A 351 30.58 17.89 -0.93
CA ARG A 351 31.28 18.41 0.24
C ARG A 351 32.78 18.35 -0.04
N ASP A 352 33.41 19.51 -0.08
CA ASP A 352 34.86 19.64 -0.22
C ASP A 352 35.47 19.91 1.15
N TYR A 353 36.35 19.01 1.59
CA TYR A 353 37.03 19.09 2.90
C TYR A 353 38.50 19.46 2.68
N GLU A 354 38.78 20.75 2.59
CA GLU A 354 40.12 21.27 2.25
C GLU A 354 40.85 21.90 3.45
N SER A 355 40.18 22.09 4.59
CA SER A 355 40.67 22.86 5.74
C SER A 355 41.65 22.09 6.65
N TYR A 356 42.58 21.31 6.08
CA TYR A 356 43.55 20.51 6.84
C TYR A 356 44.44 21.33 7.78
N TRP A 357 44.76 22.57 7.40
CA TRP A 357 45.57 23.51 8.19
C TRP A 357 44.89 23.85 9.53
N ASN A 358 43.56 23.97 9.54
CA ASN A 358 42.80 24.28 10.75
C ASN A 358 42.71 23.05 11.66
N TRP A 359 42.45 21.88 11.08
CA TRP A 359 42.42 20.62 11.82
C TRP A 359 43.76 20.32 12.49
N ALA A 360 44.89 20.64 11.84
CA ALA A 360 46.21 20.51 12.46
C ALA A 360 46.37 21.40 13.71
N ARG A 361 45.88 22.65 13.68
CA ARG A 361 45.89 23.54 14.86
C ARG A 361 44.97 23.04 15.97
N GLN A 362 43.80 22.53 15.61
CA GLN A 362 42.86 21.94 16.57
C GLN A 362 43.47 20.71 17.24
N ASP A 363 44.12 19.82 16.48
CA ASP A 363 44.75 18.63 17.05
C ASP A 363 45.89 18.98 18.01
N VAL A 364 46.68 20.02 17.72
CA VAL A 364 47.70 20.56 18.65
C VAL A 364 47.07 21.00 19.98
N LEU A 365 45.92 21.70 19.93
CA LEU A 365 45.19 22.14 21.12
C LEU A 365 44.59 20.96 21.88
N ASP A 366 44.00 20.00 21.17
CA ASP A 366 43.39 18.80 21.75
C ASP A 366 44.44 17.95 22.47
N ILE A 367 45.64 17.80 21.89
CA ILE A 367 46.76 17.13 22.56
C ILE A 367 47.20 17.91 23.80
N TYR A 368 47.36 19.24 23.69
CA TYR A 368 47.80 20.07 24.82
C TYR A 368 46.86 19.93 26.02
N HIS A 369 45.56 20.13 25.79
CA HIS A 369 44.56 20.06 26.85
C HIS A 369 44.26 18.62 27.29
N GLY A 370 44.34 17.64 26.39
CA GLY A 370 44.20 16.22 26.68
C GLY A 370 45.28 15.73 27.64
N LEU A 371 46.54 16.05 27.37
CA LEU A 371 47.68 15.73 28.25
C LEU A 371 47.64 16.54 29.55
N ALA A 372 47.32 17.84 29.47
CA ALA A 372 47.24 18.71 30.65
C ALA A 372 46.13 18.32 31.65
N SER A 373 45.03 17.74 31.16
CA SER A 373 43.90 17.27 31.98
C SER A 373 44.02 15.80 32.39
N GLY A 374 45.01 15.07 31.86
CA GLY A 374 45.17 13.63 32.07
C GLY A 374 44.14 12.77 31.32
N ARG A 375 43.34 13.35 30.42
CA ARG A 375 42.41 12.60 29.56
C ARG A 375 43.15 11.72 28.56
N THR A 376 44.28 12.19 28.06
CA THR A 376 45.15 11.46 27.14
C THR A 376 46.35 10.95 27.91
N GLN A 377 46.62 9.65 27.81
CA GLN A 377 47.81 9.03 28.40
C GLN A 377 49.01 9.17 27.45
N TRP A 378 50.21 9.26 28.02
CA TRP A 378 51.46 9.38 27.25
C TRP A 378 51.71 8.18 26.33
N ASP A 379 51.31 6.97 26.75
CA ASP A 379 51.50 5.74 26.00
C ASP A 379 50.30 5.39 25.09
N SER A 380 49.38 6.33 24.89
CA SER A 380 48.19 6.08 24.08
C SER A 380 48.53 6.04 22.58
N PRO A 381 48.03 5.03 21.82
CA PRO A 381 48.23 4.97 20.37
C PRO A 381 47.63 6.19 19.67
N ASP A 382 46.51 6.71 20.16
CA ASP A 382 45.85 7.92 19.69
C ASP A 382 46.77 9.16 19.70
N LEU A 383 47.65 9.27 20.71
CA LEU A 383 48.61 10.37 20.78
C LEU A 383 49.65 10.25 19.66
N ALA A 384 50.17 9.04 19.43
CA ALA A 384 51.14 8.78 18.37
C ALA A 384 50.53 9.05 16.98
N GLU A 385 49.28 8.64 16.77
CA GLU A 385 48.53 8.88 15.54
C GLU A 385 48.32 10.38 15.30
N LYS A 386 47.78 11.11 16.28
CA LYS A 386 47.54 12.56 16.15
C LYS A 386 48.82 13.35 15.94
N SER A 387 49.90 13.00 16.67
CA SER A 387 51.23 13.59 16.47
C SER A 387 51.67 13.47 15.01
N ARG A 388 51.47 12.29 14.43
CA ARG A 388 51.85 12.00 13.07
C ARG A 388 50.95 12.67 12.03
N LEU A 389 49.65 12.75 12.28
CA LEU A 389 48.73 13.50 11.44
C LEU A 389 49.11 15.00 11.41
N ILE A 390 49.57 15.57 12.52
CA ILE A 390 50.09 16.95 12.57
C ILE A 390 51.35 17.08 11.69
N VAL A 391 52.26 16.11 11.74
CA VAL A 391 53.47 16.07 10.89
C VAL A 391 53.10 15.94 9.40
N ASN A 392 52.14 15.09 9.05
CA ASN A 392 51.64 14.96 7.68
C ASN A 392 50.94 16.22 7.15
N ARG A 393 50.44 17.09 8.04
CA ARG A 393 49.81 18.37 7.71
C ARG A 393 50.73 19.54 8.07
N ALA A 394 52.04 19.32 8.07
CA ALA A 394 53.04 20.32 8.41
C ALA A 394 52.87 21.56 7.52
N THR A 395 52.47 22.66 8.14
CA THR A 395 52.28 23.97 7.50
C THR A 395 53.05 24.99 8.33
N GLU A 396 53.62 26.01 7.69
CA GLU A 396 54.37 27.06 8.39
C GLU A 396 53.54 27.74 9.50
N GLU A 397 52.22 27.80 9.34
CA GLU A 397 51.30 28.42 10.31
C GLU A 397 51.06 27.60 11.58
N VAL A 398 51.30 26.29 11.57
CA VAL A 398 51.10 25.41 12.73
C VAL A 398 52.29 25.50 13.70
N LEU A 399 53.48 25.82 13.19
CA LEU A 399 54.70 25.94 13.99
C LEU A 399 54.60 27.00 15.10
N PRO A 400 54.16 28.25 14.84
CA PRO A 400 53.96 29.24 15.90
C PRO A 400 53.01 28.77 17.01
N VAL A 401 51.97 28.00 16.65
CA VAL A 401 51.02 27.46 17.63
C VAL A 401 51.72 26.44 18.53
N ILE A 402 52.47 25.50 17.95
CA ILE A 402 53.26 24.52 18.70
C ILE A 402 54.29 25.21 19.60
N GLU A 403 55.03 26.19 19.07
CA GLU A 403 56.04 26.93 19.82
C GLU A 403 55.45 27.75 20.97
N TYR A 404 54.26 28.35 20.78
CA TYR A 404 53.52 29.03 21.84
C TYR A 404 53.12 28.06 22.95
N HIS A 405 52.56 26.90 22.60
CA HIS A 405 52.17 25.89 23.57
C HIS A 405 53.37 25.27 24.31
N ALA A 406 54.52 25.13 23.67
CA ALA A 406 55.76 24.73 24.33
C ALA A 406 56.24 25.76 25.38
N LYS A 407 56.17 27.05 25.05
CA LYS A 407 56.49 28.15 25.99
C LYS A 407 55.49 28.21 27.14
N LYS A 408 54.20 28.09 26.85
CA LYS A 408 53.13 28.06 27.85
C LYS A 408 53.30 26.90 28.83
N ALA A 409 53.59 25.70 28.34
CA ALA A 409 53.86 24.54 29.18
C ALA A 409 55.06 24.74 30.12
N SER A 410 56.11 25.39 29.62
CA SER A 410 57.29 25.74 30.41
C SER A 410 56.94 26.75 31.52
N SER A 411 56.10 27.74 31.22
CA SER A 411 55.63 28.73 32.22
C SER A 411 54.68 28.14 33.27
N GLU A 412 53.94 27.09 32.92
CA GLU A 412 53.04 26.36 33.83
C GLU A 412 53.77 25.31 34.69
N GLY A 413 55.10 25.15 34.55
CA GLY A 413 55.89 24.15 35.28
C GLY A 413 55.66 22.70 34.79
N ARG A 414 55.13 22.52 33.57
CA ARG A 414 54.83 21.21 32.97
C ARG A 414 55.95 20.77 32.03
N GLU A 415 57.06 20.30 32.60
CA GLU A 415 58.28 19.99 31.84
C GLU A 415 58.08 18.92 30.76
N ALA A 416 57.40 17.80 31.08
CA ALA A 416 57.16 16.73 30.11
C ALA A 416 56.39 17.21 28.87
N LEU A 417 55.40 18.08 29.08
CA LEU A 417 54.58 18.67 28.02
C LEU A 417 55.39 19.69 27.21
N ALA A 418 56.22 20.49 27.87
CA ALA A 418 57.13 21.40 27.18
C ALA A 418 58.15 20.66 26.29
N VAL A 419 58.70 19.54 26.76
CA VAL A 419 59.63 18.70 25.98
C VAL A 419 58.91 18.10 24.76
N TYR A 420 57.72 17.54 24.96
CA TYR A 420 56.93 16.95 23.88
C TYR A 420 56.58 17.96 22.77
N PHE A 421 56.11 19.17 23.11
CA PHE A 421 55.81 20.17 22.07
C PHE A 421 57.07 20.72 21.38
N LYS A 422 58.23 20.75 22.07
CA LYS A 422 59.51 21.08 21.44
C LYS A 422 59.93 20.00 20.43
N THR A 423 59.81 18.72 20.78
CA THR A 423 60.14 17.62 19.86
C THR A 423 59.17 17.58 18.67
N LEU A 424 57.87 17.76 18.92
CA LEU A 424 56.86 17.87 17.86
C LEU A 424 57.16 19.05 16.93
N GLY A 425 57.52 20.22 17.47
CA GLY A 425 57.89 21.40 16.67
C GLY A 425 59.10 21.16 15.77
N ASN A 426 60.12 20.46 16.28
CA ASN A 426 61.29 20.08 15.48
C ASN A 426 60.92 19.10 14.37
N LEU A 427 60.05 18.12 14.66
CA LEU A 427 59.59 17.12 13.69
C LEU A 427 58.71 17.74 12.60
N VAL A 428 57.86 18.70 12.93
CA VAL A 428 57.08 19.47 11.94
C VAL A 428 58.02 20.31 11.07
N ARG A 429 59.02 20.97 11.67
CA ARG A 429 60.01 21.78 10.93
C ARG A 429 60.83 20.95 9.94
N SER A 430 61.19 19.71 10.28
CA SER A 430 61.91 18.82 9.35
C SER A 430 61.04 18.27 8.21
N ASN A 431 59.71 18.30 8.36
CA ASN A 431 58.76 17.72 7.40
C ASN A 431 57.97 18.74 6.58
N LEU A 432 58.22 20.06 6.73
CA LEU A 432 57.52 21.12 5.97
C LEU A 432 57.58 20.92 4.44
N ASN A 433 58.71 20.43 3.93
CA ASN A 433 58.93 20.23 2.49
C ASN A 433 58.78 18.77 2.05
N GLN A 434 58.26 17.90 2.92
CA GLN A 434 58.07 16.49 2.61
C GLN A 434 56.59 16.21 2.29
N PRO A 435 56.31 15.34 1.30
CA PRO A 435 54.94 14.92 1.05
C PRO A 435 54.42 14.11 2.24
N ALA A 436 53.12 14.25 2.52
CA ALA A 436 52.45 13.45 3.54
C ALA A 436 52.58 11.96 3.21
N ARG A 437 52.86 11.12 4.23
CA ARG A 437 53.03 9.68 4.07
C ARG A 437 51.99 8.91 4.85
N TYR A 438 51.49 7.82 4.28
CA TYR A 438 50.73 6.81 5.03
C TYR A 438 51.70 5.80 5.65
N LEU A 439 51.41 5.37 6.88
CA LEU A 439 52.15 4.35 7.63
C LEU A 439 51.06 3.70 8.45
N ASP A 440 51.03 2.39 8.37
CA ASP A 440 50.05 1.60 9.07
C ASP A 440 50.43 1.54 10.55
N GLN A 441 49.47 1.88 11.41
CA GLN A 441 49.58 1.76 12.87
C GLN A 441 48.50 0.84 13.43
N ASN A 442 47.79 0.13 12.54
CA ASN A 442 46.73 -0.79 12.95
C ASN A 442 47.33 -1.96 13.74
N SER A 443 46.56 -2.43 14.70
CA SER A 443 46.80 -3.74 15.30
C SER A 443 46.43 -4.83 14.29
N TYR A 444 47.35 -5.76 14.03
CA TYR A 444 47.10 -6.89 13.14
C TYR A 444 46.31 -7.97 13.87
N LEU A 445 45.01 -7.99 13.65
CA LEU A 445 44.08 -8.93 14.30
C LEU A 445 43.73 -10.10 13.38
N ALA A 446 43.31 -11.21 14.00
CA ALA A 446 42.78 -12.40 13.36
C ALA A 446 41.42 -12.76 13.96
N PRO A 447 40.49 -13.28 13.15
CA PRO A 447 39.21 -13.74 13.63
C PRO A 447 39.38 -15.02 14.46
N GLN A 448 38.95 -14.98 15.72
CA GLN A 448 38.86 -16.15 16.58
C GLN A 448 37.39 -16.43 16.89
N LEU A 449 36.96 -17.64 16.54
CA LEU A 449 35.60 -18.11 16.83
C LEU A 449 35.67 -19.16 17.93
N THR A 450 35.02 -18.86 19.06
CA THR A 450 34.94 -19.76 20.21
C THR A 450 33.50 -20.16 20.44
N ILE A 451 33.24 -21.48 20.48
CA ILE A 451 31.93 -22.02 20.85
C ILE A 451 31.96 -22.26 22.35
N THR A 452 31.14 -21.52 23.11
CA THR A 452 31.06 -21.68 24.57
C THR A 452 30.44 -23.02 24.94
N LYS A 453 30.62 -23.44 26.20
CA LYS A 453 30.01 -24.68 26.72
C LYS A 453 28.47 -24.68 26.63
N ASP A 454 27.87 -23.50 26.57
CA ASP A 454 26.43 -23.30 26.40
C ASP A 454 25.98 -23.33 24.92
N GLY A 455 26.91 -23.57 23.98
CA GLY A 455 26.63 -23.63 22.55
C GLY A 455 26.55 -22.27 21.86
N GLN A 456 26.96 -21.17 22.51
CA GLN A 456 26.97 -19.85 21.88
C GLN A 456 28.24 -19.64 21.06
N ILE A 457 28.07 -19.10 19.85
CA ILE A 457 29.17 -18.73 18.97
C ILE A 457 29.62 -17.31 19.34
N GLN A 458 30.86 -17.18 19.81
CA GLN A 458 31.49 -15.89 20.09
C GLN A 458 32.57 -15.60 19.06
N TYR A 459 32.43 -14.48 18.38
CA TYR A 459 33.43 -13.93 17.47
C TYR A 459 34.25 -12.87 18.21
N GLN A 460 35.57 -12.99 18.18
CA GLN A 460 36.50 -12.01 18.73
C GLN A 460 37.66 -11.81 17.75
N GLU A 461 38.08 -10.56 17.58
CA GLU A 461 39.31 -10.24 16.86
C GLU A 461 40.47 -10.23 17.86
N VAL A 462 41.42 -11.16 17.70
CA VAL A 462 42.57 -11.33 18.61
C VAL A 462 43.86 -11.07 17.85
N SER A 463 44.86 -10.50 18.53
CA SER A 463 46.17 -10.23 17.91
C SER A 463 46.77 -11.46 17.25
N ARG A 464 47.25 -11.30 16.02
CA ARG A 464 47.94 -12.36 15.28
C ARG A 464 49.22 -12.78 16.00
N GLU A 465 49.44 -14.09 16.03
CA GLU A 465 50.67 -14.65 16.59
C GLU A 465 51.84 -14.36 15.64
N GLY A 466 52.91 -13.74 16.16
CA GLY A 466 54.12 -13.45 15.38
C GLY A 466 54.01 -12.28 14.39
N VAL A 467 52.92 -11.51 14.40
CA VAL A 467 52.74 -10.31 13.57
C VAL A 467 52.37 -9.13 14.45
N SER A 468 53.34 -8.25 14.68
CA SER A 468 53.19 -7.08 15.55
C SER A 468 53.13 -5.75 14.79
N ASN A 469 53.73 -5.69 13.61
CA ASN A 469 53.82 -4.49 12.79
C ASN A 469 53.57 -4.80 11.30
N ALA A 470 53.53 -3.76 10.47
CA ALA A 470 53.30 -3.88 9.04
C ALA A 470 54.38 -4.69 8.32
N GLU A 471 55.62 -4.63 8.80
CA GLU A 471 56.75 -5.34 8.21
C GLU A 471 56.62 -6.85 8.43
N ASP A 472 56.26 -7.26 9.66
CA ASP A 472 55.97 -8.63 10.03
C ASP A 472 54.79 -9.17 9.22
N TYR A 473 53.76 -8.35 9.01
CA TYR A 473 52.60 -8.72 8.19
C TYR A 473 53.00 -8.93 6.74
N VAL A 474 53.78 -8.03 6.15
CA VAL A 474 54.30 -8.20 4.79
C VAL A 474 55.20 -9.42 4.69
N ALA A 475 56.00 -9.71 5.72
CA ALA A 475 56.82 -10.92 5.79
C ALA A 475 55.96 -12.19 5.90
N GLU A 476 54.87 -12.18 6.67
CA GLU A 476 53.88 -13.27 6.72
C GLU A 476 53.25 -13.50 5.34
N MET A 477 52.78 -12.43 4.68
CA MET A 477 52.18 -12.49 3.35
C MET A 477 53.19 -12.98 2.29
N ARG A 478 54.47 -12.64 2.45
CA ARG A 478 55.56 -13.12 1.56
C ARG A 478 55.85 -14.60 1.74
N LYS A 479 55.80 -15.13 2.98
CA LYS A 479 56.00 -16.57 3.24
C LYS A 479 54.92 -17.43 2.54
N GLY A 480 53.72 -16.87 2.36
CA GLY A 480 52.59 -17.57 1.76
C GLY A 480 52.09 -18.72 2.64
N SER A 481 51.11 -19.47 2.14
CA SER A 481 50.62 -20.69 2.81
C SER A 481 51.17 -21.94 2.13
N GLU A 482 51.06 -23.10 2.79
CA GLU A 482 51.38 -24.40 2.18
C GLU A 482 50.55 -24.69 0.92
N TYR A 483 49.42 -23.99 0.76
CA TYR A 483 48.51 -24.09 -0.38
C TYR A 483 48.71 -22.98 -1.42
N SER A 484 49.73 -22.12 -1.27
CA SER A 484 50.08 -21.11 -2.27
C SER A 484 50.74 -21.79 -3.47
N VAL A 485 50.21 -21.53 -4.67
CA VAL A 485 50.67 -22.12 -5.93
C VAL A 485 52.03 -21.57 -6.38
N ASP A 486 52.37 -20.34 -5.96
CA ASP A 486 53.62 -19.66 -6.33
C ASP A 486 54.42 -19.29 -5.06
N LYS A 487 55.39 -20.14 -4.68
CA LYS A 487 56.36 -19.79 -3.63
C LYS A 487 57.47 -18.95 -4.29
N ILE A 488 57.53 -17.65 -3.97
CA ILE A 488 58.64 -16.79 -4.42
C ILE A 488 59.88 -17.17 -3.61
N PRO A 489 60.98 -17.65 -4.22
CA PRO A 489 62.17 -18.07 -3.49
C PRO A 489 62.86 -16.87 -2.80
N ASP A 490 63.40 -17.12 -1.60
CA ASP A 490 63.87 -16.11 -0.65
C ASP A 490 65.06 -15.23 -1.10
N GLY A 491 65.61 -15.42 -2.29
CA GLY A 491 66.90 -14.84 -2.71
C GLY A 491 66.89 -13.63 -3.64
N GLU A 492 65.82 -13.34 -4.39
CA GLU A 492 65.94 -12.43 -5.57
C GLU A 492 65.41 -11.00 -5.40
N ALA A 493 64.64 -10.70 -4.35
CA ALA A 493 63.98 -9.39 -4.21
C ALA A 493 64.72 -8.35 -3.36
N ALA A 494 65.92 -8.64 -2.85
CA ALA A 494 66.69 -7.69 -2.02
C ALA A 494 67.18 -6.44 -2.81
N SER A 495 67.05 -6.42 -4.14
CA SER A 495 67.56 -5.34 -4.99
C SER A 495 66.51 -4.31 -5.44
N GLN A 496 65.20 -4.59 -5.32
CA GLN A 496 64.17 -3.71 -5.91
C GLN A 496 63.19 -3.06 -4.92
N VAL A 497 63.25 -3.41 -3.63
CA VAL A 497 62.46 -2.72 -2.60
C VAL A 497 63.37 -1.78 -1.81
N SER A 498 64.01 -0.84 -2.51
CA SER A 498 64.35 0.44 -1.91
C SER A 498 63.08 1.27 -1.84
N ILE A 499 62.16 0.87 -0.95
CA ILE A 499 61.19 1.81 -0.42
C ILE A 499 62.01 2.72 0.48
N ALA A 500 62.22 3.94 0.02
CA ALA A 500 62.74 5.01 0.85
C ALA A 500 61.76 5.22 2.02
N LEU A 501 62.08 4.58 3.16
CA LEU A 501 61.48 4.85 4.47
C LEU A 501 61.68 6.32 4.85
#